data_AF-A0AAU8JSE9-F1
#
_entry.id   AF-A0AAU8JSE9-F1
#
_cell.length_a   1.000
_cell.length_b   1.000
_cell.length_c   1.000
_cell.angle_alpha   90.00
_cell.angle_beta   90.00
_cell.angle_gamma   90.00
#
_symmetry.space_group_name_H-M   'P 1'
#
loop_
_entity.id
_entity.type
_entity.pdbx_description
1 polymer ?
#
loop_
_entity_poly.entity_id
_entity_poly.type
_entity_poly.pdbx_seq_one_letter_code
_entity_poly.pdbx_strand_id
1 'polypeptide(L)'
;MSGLSFACTGVRADPYAAGPTLVFRLRITAAAGERVHALALRCQLRIEPARRGYSEAEGGRLVDLFGERSRWSGTLNPIQFAQVSLMVPGFTGETEADLVVPCSYDLDLAAGRYLRALEDGQAPLLLLFSGTAFTGPGGFQVAPVAWDRETSVALPVGVWQDMIEQHFPGCGWLRLPADLMDALLAYRSRRALPTWEATVRELLDAAGAPAALATAGEAVP
;
A
#
# COMPACT_ATOMS: atom_id res chain seq x y z
N MET A 1 9.20 -18.29 -25.55
CA MET A 1 8.40 -17.79 -24.42
C MET A 1 8.93 -18.46 -23.18
N SER A 2 9.45 -17.72 -22.20
CA SER A 2 9.93 -18.32 -20.95
C SER A 2 8.74 -18.85 -20.16
N GLY A 3 8.83 -20.10 -19.70
CA GLY A 3 7.77 -20.78 -18.96
C GLY A 3 7.76 -20.42 -17.47
N LEU A 4 7.96 -19.13 -17.14
CA LEU A 4 8.01 -18.68 -15.75
C LEU A 4 6.60 -18.67 -15.13
N SER A 5 6.51 -19.05 -13.87
CA SER A 5 5.31 -18.83 -13.04
C SER A 5 5.68 -18.09 -11.76
N PHE A 6 4.72 -17.32 -11.25
CA PHE A 6 4.88 -16.49 -10.07
C PHE A 6 3.74 -16.79 -9.11
N ALA A 7 4.06 -16.87 -7.83
CA ALA A 7 3.08 -16.94 -6.76
C ALA A 7 3.53 -16.02 -5.62
N CYS A 8 2.63 -15.22 -5.07
CA CYS A 8 2.90 -14.50 -3.83
C CYS A 8 2.46 -15.36 -2.66
N THR A 9 3.42 -15.77 -1.82
CA THR A 9 3.21 -16.75 -0.74
C THR A 9 2.92 -16.11 0.59
N GLY A 10 3.11 -14.80 0.72
CA GLY A 10 2.81 -14.06 1.95
C GLY A 10 3.11 -12.58 1.83
N VAL A 11 2.52 -11.82 2.76
CA VAL A 11 2.73 -10.38 2.92
C VAL A 11 2.95 -10.09 4.39
N ARG A 12 3.95 -9.26 4.69
CA ARG A 12 4.25 -8.80 6.05
C ARG A 12 4.68 -7.33 6.04
N ALA A 13 4.57 -6.67 7.19
CA ALA A 13 5.25 -5.41 7.41
C ALA A 13 6.76 -5.64 7.58
N ASP A 14 7.58 -4.68 7.17
CA ASP A 14 9.00 -4.65 7.54
C ASP A 14 9.17 -3.90 8.88
N PRO A 15 9.52 -4.60 9.97
CA PRO A 15 9.63 -3.97 11.28
C PRO A 15 10.85 -3.05 11.42
N TYR A 16 11.80 -3.10 10.48
CA TYR A 16 13.05 -2.33 10.55
C TYR A 16 13.16 -1.26 9.45
N ALA A 17 12.12 -1.07 8.65
CA ALA A 17 12.11 -0.05 7.62
C ALA A 17 12.09 1.36 8.24
N ALA A 18 12.71 2.32 7.54
CA ALA A 18 12.70 3.73 7.95
C ALA A 18 11.32 4.41 7.77
N GLY A 19 10.40 3.76 7.09
CA GLY A 19 9.05 4.23 6.81
C GLY A 19 8.15 3.05 6.43
N PRO A 20 6.82 3.25 6.35
CA PRO A 20 5.88 2.18 6.09
C PRO A 20 6.28 1.36 4.86
N THR A 21 6.54 0.08 5.06
CA THR A 21 7.03 -0.81 4.01
C THR A 21 6.41 -2.20 4.17
N LEU A 22 5.82 -2.70 3.08
CA LEU A 22 5.34 -4.08 2.99
C LEU A 22 6.36 -4.93 2.26
N VAL A 23 6.52 -6.18 2.68
CA VAL A 23 7.33 -7.19 2.00
C VAL A 23 6.44 -8.30 1.51
N PHE A 24 6.42 -8.49 0.19
CA PHE A 24 5.70 -9.56 -0.49
C PHE A 24 6.68 -10.68 -0.80
N ARG A 25 6.45 -11.87 -0.27
CA ARG A 25 7.26 -13.06 -0.58
C ARG A 25 6.80 -13.62 -1.93
N LEU A 26 7.69 -13.65 -2.90
CA LEU A 26 7.43 -14.21 -4.22
C LEU A 26 8.14 -15.55 -4.37
N ARG A 27 7.39 -16.57 -4.77
CA ARG A 27 7.92 -17.81 -5.33
C ARG A 27 7.93 -17.68 -6.85
N ILE A 28 9.06 -18.03 -7.45
CA ILE A 28 9.27 -17.95 -8.90
C ILE A 28 9.74 -19.31 -9.38
N THR A 29 9.02 -19.90 -10.33
CA THR A 29 9.33 -21.22 -10.88
C THR A 29 9.70 -21.08 -12.35
N ALA A 30 10.80 -21.71 -12.74
CA ALA A 30 11.23 -21.83 -14.12
C ALA A 30 10.74 -23.16 -14.73
N ALA A 31 10.64 -23.20 -16.06
CA ALA A 31 10.33 -24.44 -16.75
C ALA A 31 11.40 -25.52 -16.50
N ALA A 32 11.01 -26.79 -16.54
CA ALA A 32 11.92 -27.89 -16.30
C ALA A 32 13.13 -27.86 -17.26
N GLY A 33 14.34 -27.98 -16.70
CA GLY A 33 15.59 -27.94 -17.47
C GLY A 33 16.03 -26.54 -17.92
N GLU A 34 15.25 -25.49 -17.66
CA GLU A 34 15.64 -24.11 -17.93
C GLU A 34 16.42 -23.53 -16.75
N ARG A 35 17.70 -23.22 -16.95
CA ARG A 35 18.48 -22.43 -16.01
C ARG A 35 18.19 -20.96 -16.23
N VAL A 36 17.82 -20.26 -15.17
CA VAL A 36 17.70 -18.81 -15.13
C VAL A 36 19.00 -18.25 -14.56
N HIS A 37 19.65 -17.34 -15.29
CA HIS A 37 20.86 -16.65 -14.83
C HIS A 37 20.53 -15.39 -14.05
N ALA A 38 19.48 -14.68 -14.47
CA ALA A 38 18.92 -13.53 -13.75
C ALA A 38 17.51 -13.21 -14.28
N LEU A 39 16.70 -12.56 -13.46
CA LEU A 39 15.47 -11.88 -13.91
C LEU A 39 15.54 -10.41 -13.52
N ALA A 40 15.25 -9.54 -14.48
CA ALA A 40 14.97 -8.13 -14.23
C ALA A 40 13.46 -7.93 -14.35
N LEU A 41 12.78 -7.74 -13.21
CA LEU A 41 11.33 -7.64 -13.14
C LEU A 41 10.89 -6.22 -12.82
N ARG A 42 9.78 -5.81 -13.42
CA ARG A 42 8.95 -4.70 -13.00
C ARG A 42 7.63 -5.30 -12.53
N CYS A 43 7.34 -5.09 -11.25
CA CYS A 43 6.14 -5.57 -10.58
C CYS A 43 5.20 -4.39 -10.40
N GLN A 44 3.98 -4.50 -10.97
CA GLN A 44 2.91 -3.53 -10.75
C GLN A 44 1.87 -4.16 -9.82
N LEU A 45 1.58 -3.50 -8.71
CA LEU A 45 0.57 -3.92 -7.74
C LEU A 45 -0.68 -3.07 -7.90
N ARG A 46 -1.84 -3.70 -7.99
CA ARG A 46 -3.14 -3.03 -8.01
C ARG A 46 -4.05 -3.64 -6.96
N ILE A 47 -4.81 -2.80 -6.27
CA ILE A 47 -5.94 -3.27 -5.46
C ILE A 47 -7.12 -3.52 -6.41
N GLU A 48 -7.87 -4.58 -6.17
CA GLU A 48 -9.07 -4.94 -6.94
C GLU A 48 -10.34 -4.83 -6.07
N PRO A 49 -10.85 -3.61 -5.78
CA PRO A 49 -11.96 -3.43 -4.85
C PRO A 49 -13.20 -4.28 -5.14
N ALA A 50 -13.49 -4.53 -6.42
CA ALA A 50 -14.62 -5.35 -6.86
C ALA A 50 -14.55 -6.83 -6.41
N ARG A 51 -13.38 -7.33 -6.00
CA ARG A 51 -13.19 -8.72 -5.54
C ARG A 51 -13.42 -8.93 -4.04
N ARG A 52 -13.90 -7.89 -3.34
CA ARG A 52 -14.17 -7.92 -1.90
C ARG A 52 -15.60 -7.46 -1.62
N GLY A 53 -16.24 -8.09 -0.64
CA GLY A 53 -17.47 -7.58 -0.02
C GLY A 53 -17.15 -6.57 1.09
N TYR A 54 -18.01 -5.57 1.27
CA TYR A 54 -17.80 -4.49 2.24
C TYR A 54 -18.95 -4.41 3.23
N SER A 55 -18.64 -4.10 4.49
CA SER A 55 -19.66 -3.76 5.50
C SER A 55 -20.40 -2.47 5.13
N GLU A 56 -21.48 -2.16 5.85
CA GLU A 56 -22.17 -0.88 5.70
C GLU A 56 -21.26 0.29 6.14
N ALA A 57 -20.54 0.10 7.25
CA ALA A 57 -19.60 1.09 7.78
C ALA A 57 -18.42 1.35 6.83
N GLU A 58 -17.81 0.29 6.29
CA GLU A 58 -16.79 0.42 5.22
C GLU A 58 -17.38 1.10 3.99
N GLY A 59 -18.60 0.74 3.61
CA GLY A 59 -19.31 1.37 2.49
C GLY A 59 -19.46 2.89 2.65
N GLY A 60 -19.82 3.36 3.85
CA GLY A 60 -19.92 4.78 4.17
C GLY A 60 -18.58 5.52 4.05
N ARG A 61 -17.47 4.90 4.46
CA ARG A 61 -16.12 5.48 4.36
C ARG A 61 -15.55 5.48 2.93
N LEU A 62 -16.11 4.66 2.04
CA LEU A 62 -15.66 4.53 0.66
C LEU A 62 -16.43 5.42 -0.34
N VAL A 63 -17.42 6.19 0.12
CA VAL A 63 -18.24 7.06 -0.74
C VAL A 63 -17.37 8.06 -1.52
N ASP A 64 -16.34 8.63 -0.90
CA ASP A 64 -15.45 9.60 -1.56
C ASP A 64 -14.59 8.97 -2.68
N LEU A 65 -14.45 7.64 -2.70
CA LEU A 65 -13.69 6.92 -3.72
C LEU A 65 -14.57 6.37 -4.84
N PHE A 66 -15.73 5.80 -4.49
CA PHE A 66 -16.55 5.03 -5.42
C PHE A 66 -17.98 5.56 -5.56
N GLY A 67 -18.34 6.62 -4.83
CA GLY A 67 -19.70 7.11 -4.72
C GLY A 67 -20.61 6.18 -3.91
N GLU A 68 -21.91 6.46 -3.96
CA GLU A 68 -22.93 5.65 -3.31
C GLU A 68 -22.90 4.19 -3.77
N ARG A 69 -23.30 3.28 -2.87
CA ARG A 69 -23.27 1.83 -3.11
C ARG A 69 -24.11 1.39 -4.32
N SER A 70 -25.14 2.13 -4.68
CA SER A 70 -25.96 1.93 -5.87
C SER A 70 -25.16 2.05 -7.18
N ARG A 71 -24.01 2.75 -7.18
CA ARG A 71 -23.15 2.98 -8.36
C ARG A 71 -21.98 2.02 -8.48
N TRP A 72 -21.74 1.19 -7.47
CA TRP A 72 -20.52 0.38 -7.35
C TRP A 72 -20.29 -0.61 -8.48
N SER A 73 -21.34 -1.05 -9.17
CA SER A 73 -21.21 -1.92 -10.36
C SER A 73 -20.36 -1.29 -11.48
N GLY A 74 -20.21 0.04 -11.52
CA GLY A 74 -19.40 0.75 -12.51
C GLY A 74 -18.26 1.60 -11.93
N THR A 75 -18.15 1.73 -10.60
CA THR A 75 -17.18 2.65 -9.97
C THR A 75 -16.08 1.95 -9.18
N LEU A 76 -16.20 0.65 -8.86
CA LEU A 76 -15.17 -0.16 -8.18
C LEU A 76 -13.98 -0.50 -9.10
N ASN A 77 -13.35 0.53 -9.66
CA ASN A 77 -12.21 0.41 -10.55
C ASN A 77 -10.95 -0.01 -9.77
N PRO A 78 -10.03 -0.77 -10.39
CA PRO A 78 -8.75 -1.10 -9.77
C PRO A 78 -7.96 0.14 -9.40
N ILE A 79 -7.34 0.11 -8.22
CA ILE A 79 -6.52 1.22 -7.71
C ILE A 79 -5.05 0.85 -7.83
N GLN A 80 -4.25 1.72 -8.46
CA GLN A 80 -2.80 1.54 -8.50
C GLN A 80 -2.22 1.64 -7.09
N PHE A 81 -1.57 0.57 -6.62
CA PHE A 81 -0.97 0.53 -5.29
C PHE A 81 0.49 0.92 -5.32
N ALA A 82 1.30 0.17 -6.07
CA ALA A 82 2.74 0.38 -6.13
C ALA A 82 3.33 -0.15 -7.43
N GLN A 83 4.53 0.34 -7.75
CA GLN A 83 5.31 -0.20 -8.85
C GLN A 83 6.77 -0.29 -8.43
N VAL A 84 7.33 -1.50 -8.44
CA VAL A 84 8.64 -1.80 -7.88
C VAL A 84 9.44 -2.66 -8.86
N SER A 85 10.72 -2.34 -9.00
CA SER A 85 11.66 -3.17 -9.77
C SER A 85 12.31 -4.20 -8.84
N LEU A 86 12.45 -5.44 -9.31
CA LEU A 86 13.06 -6.54 -8.58
C LEU A 86 14.09 -7.26 -9.47
N MET A 87 15.33 -7.35 -8.97
CA MET A 87 16.36 -8.19 -9.56
C MET A 87 16.38 -9.53 -8.84
N VAL A 88 16.17 -10.62 -9.56
CA VAL A 88 16.22 -11.98 -9.03
C VAL A 88 17.53 -12.63 -9.47
N PRO A 89 18.38 -13.10 -8.54
CA PRO A 89 19.58 -13.85 -8.85
C PRO A 89 19.27 -15.16 -9.61
N GLY A 90 20.28 -15.75 -10.23
CA GLY A 90 20.12 -16.99 -10.99
C GLY A 90 19.66 -18.16 -10.13
N PHE A 91 18.81 -19.02 -10.72
CA PHE A 91 18.25 -20.20 -10.09
C PHE A 91 17.89 -21.28 -11.13
N THR A 92 17.54 -22.46 -10.66
CA THR A 92 17.03 -23.57 -11.49
C THR A 92 15.88 -24.23 -10.74
N GLY A 93 14.79 -24.53 -11.43
CA GLY A 93 13.57 -25.03 -10.81
C GLY A 93 12.80 -23.92 -10.11
N GLU A 94 13.10 -23.63 -8.85
CA GLU A 94 12.37 -22.67 -8.03
C GLU A 94 13.33 -21.74 -7.26
N THR A 95 12.90 -20.51 -7.03
CA THR A 95 13.51 -19.59 -6.07
C THR A 95 12.45 -18.80 -5.33
N GLU A 96 12.85 -18.18 -4.23
CA GLU A 96 12.04 -17.21 -3.52
C GLU A 96 12.77 -15.86 -3.42
N ALA A 97 12.02 -14.78 -3.59
CA ALA A 97 12.53 -13.41 -3.52
C ALA A 97 11.56 -12.50 -2.75
N ASP A 98 12.12 -11.55 -2.00
CA ASP A 98 11.33 -10.54 -1.29
C ASP A 98 11.15 -9.32 -2.20
N LEU A 99 9.89 -8.98 -2.48
CA LEU A 99 9.52 -7.72 -3.13
C LEU A 99 9.21 -6.69 -2.06
N VAL A 100 10.15 -5.80 -1.80
CA VAL A 100 10.05 -4.72 -0.82
C VAL A 100 9.29 -3.54 -1.44
N VAL A 101 8.17 -3.17 -0.84
CA VAL A 101 7.25 -2.16 -1.36
C VAL A 101 7.12 -1.03 -0.33
N PRO A 102 7.88 0.06 -0.51
CA PRO A 102 7.67 1.28 0.26
C PRO A 102 6.24 1.80 0.05
N CYS A 103 5.56 2.09 1.14
CA CYS A 103 4.18 2.54 1.18
C CYS A 103 4.12 4.00 1.65
N SER A 104 3.20 4.75 1.06
CA SER A 104 2.87 6.09 1.54
C SER A 104 1.67 6.02 2.46
N TYR A 105 1.71 6.78 3.57
CA TYR A 105 0.53 7.07 4.39
C TYR A 105 -0.04 8.46 4.08
N ASP A 106 -0.30 8.68 2.79
CA ASP A 106 -0.96 9.90 2.32
C ASP A 106 -2.45 9.64 2.14
N LEU A 107 -3.26 10.39 2.90
CA LEU A 107 -4.72 10.33 2.87
C LEU A 107 -5.32 10.93 1.58
N ASP A 108 -4.51 11.60 0.76
CA ASP A 108 -4.92 12.05 -0.57
C ASP A 108 -4.73 10.98 -1.64
N LEU A 109 -4.01 9.89 -1.34
CA LEU A 109 -3.85 8.78 -2.27
C LEU A 109 -5.02 7.80 -2.16
N ALA A 110 -5.60 7.42 -3.31
CA ALA A 110 -6.73 6.51 -3.37
C ALA A 110 -6.46 5.17 -2.65
N ALA A 111 -5.25 4.63 -2.77
CA ALA A 111 -4.84 3.41 -2.07
C ALA A 111 -4.84 3.60 -0.55
N GLY A 112 -4.29 4.71 -0.05
CA GLY A 112 -4.26 5.03 1.37
C GLY A 112 -5.67 5.22 1.95
N ARG A 113 -6.52 5.96 1.25
CA ARG A 113 -7.95 6.12 1.63
C ARG A 113 -8.68 4.79 1.65
N TYR A 114 -8.50 3.98 0.61
CA TYR A 114 -9.15 2.68 0.50
C TYR A 114 -8.78 1.78 1.67
N LEU A 115 -7.48 1.61 1.93
CA LEU A 115 -7.00 0.73 3.01
C LEU A 115 -7.36 1.26 4.39
N ARG A 116 -7.36 2.59 4.59
CA ARG A 116 -7.83 3.22 5.83
C ARG A 116 -9.34 3.04 6.05
N ALA A 117 -10.12 2.93 4.99
CA ALA A 117 -11.56 2.72 5.10
C ALA A 117 -11.94 1.29 5.50
N LEU A 118 -11.02 0.32 5.42
CA LEU A 118 -11.30 -1.08 5.78
C LEU A 118 -11.19 -1.29 7.29
N GLU A 119 -12.14 -2.05 7.84
CA GLU A 119 -12.15 -2.44 9.26
C GLU A 119 -11.29 -3.68 9.50
N ASP A 120 -11.50 -4.72 8.70
CA ASP A 120 -10.91 -6.04 8.90
C ASP A 120 -10.69 -6.82 7.59
N GLY A 121 -10.42 -8.12 7.69
CA GLY A 121 -10.34 -9.00 6.53
C GLY A 121 -9.12 -8.74 5.66
N GLN A 122 -9.30 -8.85 4.34
CA GLN A 122 -8.21 -8.81 3.36
C GLN A 122 -8.51 -7.87 2.19
N ALA A 123 -7.56 -7.03 1.78
CA ALA A 123 -7.62 -6.28 0.55
C ALA A 123 -7.09 -7.15 -0.62
N PRO A 124 -7.88 -7.40 -1.68
CA PRO A 124 -7.43 -8.17 -2.82
C PRO A 124 -6.45 -7.35 -3.66
N LEU A 125 -5.26 -7.90 -3.89
CA LEU A 125 -4.22 -7.33 -4.74
C LEU A 125 -3.96 -8.24 -5.95
N LEU A 126 -3.67 -7.62 -7.08
CA LEU A 126 -3.15 -8.25 -8.28
C LEU A 126 -1.72 -7.74 -8.53
N LEU A 127 -0.78 -8.67 -8.62
CA LEU A 127 0.60 -8.42 -9.01
C LEU A 127 0.75 -8.78 -10.48
N LEU A 128 1.10 -7.79 -11.30
CA LEU A 128 1.39 -7.94 -12.72
C LEU A 128 2.90 -7.88 -12.92
N PHE A 129 3.45 -8.85 -13.64
CA PHE A 129 4.89 -8.96 -13.88
C PHE A 129 5.22 -8.64 -15.33
N SER A 130 6.28 -7.87 -15.52
CA SER A 130 6.88 -7.61 -16.81
C SER A 130 8.39 -7.52 -16.67
N GLY A 131 9.15 -7.62 -17.75
CA GLY A 131 10.59 -7.46 -17.71
C GLY A 131 11.34 -8.43 -18.62
N THR A 132 12.53 -8.83 -18.20
CA THR A 132 13.46 -9.63 -19.02
C THR A 132 14.03 -10.78 -18.23
N ALA A 133 13.97 -11.96 -18.85
CA ALA A 133 14.59 -13.19 -18.36
C ALA A 133 15.88 -13.48 -19.13
N PHE A 134 16.94 -13.79 -18.39
CA PHE A 134 18.22 -14.22 -18.92
C PHE A 134 18.37 -15.71 -18.62
N THR A 135 18.24 -16.59 -19.62
CA THR A 135 18.17 -18.05 -19.42
C THR A 135 19.15 -18.80 -20.33
N GLY A 136 19.29 -20.12 -20.15
CA GLY A 136 20.02 -20.99 -21.09
C GLY A 136 21.05 -21.92 -20.43
N PRO A 137 21.30 -23.11 -21.01
CA PRO A 137 22.12 -24.16 -20.37
C PRO A 137 23.64 -23.90 -20.39
N GLY A 138 24.14 -23.05 -21.28
CA GLY A 138 25.57 -22.76 -21.44
C GLY A 138 25.89 -21.39 -22.06
N GLY A 139 24.90 -20.51 -22.15
CA GLY A 139 24.99 -19.15 -22.69
C GLY A 139 23.73 -18.35 -22.35
N PHE A 140 23.68 -17.07 -22.73
CA PHE A 140 22.54 -16.20 -22.47
C PHE A 140 21.54 -16.19 -23.63
N GLN A 141 20.34 -16.66 -23.35
CA GLN A 141 19.13 -16.37 -24.10
C GLN A 141 18.41 -15.24 -23.37
N VAL A 142 18.05 -14.20 -24.11
CA VAL A 142 17.34 -13.04 -23.57
C VAL A 142 15.92 -13.09 -24.10
N ALA A 143 14.95 -13.18 -23.20
CA ALA A 143 13.53 -13.22 -23.56
C ALA A 143 12.73 -12.27 -22.68
N PRO A 144 11.68 -11.61 -23.21
CA PRO A 144 10.75 -10.88 -22.38
C PRO A 144 9.98 -11.85 -21.47
N VAL A 145 9.68 -11.40 -20.26
CA VAL A 145 8.66 -12.04 -19.42
C VAL A 145 7.31 -11.83 -20.09
N ALA A 146 6.53 -12.90 -20.24
CA ALA A 146 5.23 -12.83 -20.89
C ALA A 146 4.31 -11.86 -20.11
N TRP A 147 3.50 -11.10 -20.84
CA TRP A 147 2.67 -10.03 -20.27
C TRP A 147 1.47 -10.56 -19.47
N ASP A 148 1.11 -11.83 -19.67
CA ASP A 148 0.02 -12.55 -18.99
C ASP A 148 0.44 -13.10 -17.61
N ARG A 149 1.67 -12.82 -17.16
CA ARG A 149 2.18 -13.31 -15.88
C ARG A 149 1.66 -12.43 -14.76
N GLU A 150 0.74 -12.99 -13.99
CA GLU A 150 0.14 -12.33 -12.85
C GLU A 150 -0.08 -13.31 -11.69
N THR A 151 -0.22 -12.77 -10.47
CA THR A 151 -0.69 -13.52 -9.30
C THR A 151 -1.56 -12.63 -8.44
N SER A 152 -2.63 -13.19 -7.88
CA SER A 152 -3.39 -12.53 -6.84
C SER A 152 -2.76 -12.77 -5.47
N VAL A 153 -2.92 -11.82 -4.56
CA VAL A 153 -2.58 -11.96 -3.14
C VAL A 153 -3.60 -11.22 -2.30
N ALA A 154 -3.91 -11.77 -1.12
CA ALA A 154 -4.74 -11.12 -0.13
C ALA A 154 -3.82 -10.36 0.84
N LEU A 155 -3.91 -9.03 0.88
CA LEU A 155 -3.22 -8.21 1.89
C LEU A 155 -4.09 -8.16 3.15
N PRO A 156 -3.62 -8.67 4.30
CA PRO A 156 -4.37 -8.54 5.54
C PRO A 156 -4.49 -7.07 5.92
N VAL A 157 -5.72 -6.64 6.22
CA VAL A 157 -5.97 -5.26 6.67
C VAL A 157 -5.23 -4.98 7.98
N GLY A 158 -5.14 -5.98 8.88
CA GLY A 158 -4.33 -5.89 10.09
C GLY A 158 -2.84 -5.66 9.81
N VAL A 159 -2.24 -6.31 8.82
CA VAL A 159 -0.82 -6.07 8.45
C VAL A 159 -0.59 -4.65 7.99
N TRP A 160 -1.55 -4.08 7.25
CA TRP A 160 -1.51 -2.66 6.87
C TRP A 160 -1.67 -1.74 8.08
N GLN A 161 -2.67 -1.98 8.93
CA GLN A 161 -2.94 -1.18 10.12
C GLN A 161 -1.75 -1.19 11.09
N ASP A 162 -1.18 -2.37 11.38
CA ASP A 162 -0.01 -2.53 12.24
C ASP A 162 1.21 -1.79 11.67
N MET A 163 1.43 -1.87 10.35
CA MET A 163 2.51 -1.13 9.68
C MET A 163 2.34 0.38 9.84
N ILE A 164 1.12 0.89 9.65
CA ILE A 164 0.86 2.32 9.82
C ILE A 164 1.03 2.74 11.28
N GLU A 165 0.45 2.00 12.22
CA GLU A 165 0.53 2.30 13.66
C GLU A 165 1.98 2.28 14.16
N GLN A 166 2.81 1.37 13.65
CA GLN A 166 4.24 1.33 13.95
C GLN A 166 4.96 2.65 13.59
N HIS A 167 4.58 3.29 12.48
CA HIS A 167 5.27 4.47 11.96
C HIS A 167 4.57 5.79 12.31
N PHE A 168 3.27 5.74 12.59
CA PHE A 168 2.41 6.89 12.89
C PHE A 168 1.44 6.57 14.04
N PRO A 169 1.95 6.27 15.25
CA PRO A 169 1.12 5.77 16.35
C PRO A 169 0.05 6.79 16.75
N GLY A 170 -1.23 6.41 16.61
CA GLY A 170 -2.38 7.28 16.88
C GLY A 170 -2.43 8.57 16.05
N CYS A 171 -1.61 8.69 15.00
CA CYS A 171 -1.40 9.93 14.25
C CYS A 171 -1.87 9.82 12.79
N GLY A 172 -2.30 10.95 12.24
CA GLY A 172 -2.58 11.11 10.81
C GLY A 172 -1.54 12.00 10.14
N TRP A 173 -1.37 11.85 8.83
CA TRP A 173 -0.63 12.80 8.00
C TRP A 173 -1.59 13.70 7.23
N LEU A 174 -1.33 15.01 7.22
CA LEU A 174 -2.08 16.00 6.45
C LEU A 174 -1.14 16.75 5.51
N ARG A 175 -1.40 16.67 4.22
CA ARG A 175 -0.67 17.41 3.20
C ARG A 175 -1.37 18.74 2.93
N LEU A 176 -0.62 19.84 2.92
CA LEU A 176 -1.13 21.17 2.58
C LEU A 176 -0.31 21.79 1.43
N PRO A 177 -0.92 22.61 0.57
CA PRO A 177 -0.19 23.50 -0.34
C PRO A 177 0.83 24.36 0.40
N ALA A 178 1.94 24.71 -0.27
CA ALA A 178 3.07 25.40 0.37
C ALA A 178 2.68 26.76 0.96
N ASP A 179 1.90 27.55 0.24
CA ASP A 179 1.36 28.84 0.68
C ASP A 179 0.46 28.69 1.92
N LEU A 180 -0.36 27.63 1.96
CA LEU A 180 -1.20 27.34 3.12
C LEU A 180 -0.37 26.84 4.32
N MET A 181 0.67 26.06 4.08
CA MET A 181 1.62 25.64 5.13
C MET A 181 2.35 26.84 5.73
N ASP A 182 2.82 27.78 4.90
CA ASP A 182 3.46 29.02 5.36
C ASP A 182 2.50 29.89 6.17
N ALA A 183 1.24 30.00 5.72
CA ALA A 183 0.19 30.70 6.46
C ALA A 183 -0.07 30.05 7.83
N LEU A 184 -0.09 28.72 7.90
CA LEU A 184 -0.29 27.95 9.13
C LEU A 184 0.90 28.09 10.10
N LEU A 185 2.14 28.04 9.58
CA LEU A 185 3.36 28.31 10.35
C LEU A 185 3.36 29.73 10.92
N ALA A 186 3.00 30.72 10.10
CA ALA A 186 2.93 32.11 10.53
C ALA A 186 1.82 32.34 11.57
N TYR A 187 0.67 31.65 11.44
CA TYR A 187 -0.40 31.66 12.44
C TYR A 187 0.08 31.12 13.79
N ARG A 188 0.74 29.95 13.79
CA ARG A 188 1.33 29.33 14.99
C ARG A 188 2.34 30.23 15.67
N SER A 189 3.22 30.86 14.88
CA SER A 189 4.28 31.76 15.38
C SER A 189 3.71 33.01 16.04
N ARG A 190 2.77 33.71 15.39
CA ARG A 190 2.15 34.94 15.93
C ARG A 190 1.44 34.74 17.27
N ARG A 191 0.97 33.52 17.53
CA ARG A 191 0.24 33.13 18.74
C ARG A 191 1.10 32.37 19.76
N ALA A 192 2.39 32.18 19.45
CA ALA A 192 3.33 31.43 20.27
C ALA A 192 2.83 30.03 20.67
N LEU A 193 2.12 29.33 19.77
CA LEU A 193 1.52 28.03 20.09
C LEU A 193 2.60 26.92 20.13
N PRO A 194 2.67 26.16 21.24
CA PRO A 194 3.81 25.28 21.52
C PRO A 194 3.83 24.05 20.64
N THR A 195 2.69 23.56 20.16
CA THR A 195 2.57 22.33 19.38
C THR A 195 1.68 22.51 18.14
N TRP A 196 1.81 21.60 17.19
CA TRP A 196 0.88 21.53 16.05
C TRP A 196 -0.54 21.17 16.50
N GLU A 197 -0.66 20.30 17.50
CA GLU A 197 -1.94 19.95 18.10
C GLU A 197 -2.66 21.19 18.67
N ALA A 198 -1.94 22.04 19.42
CA ALA A 198 -2.51 23.28 19.96
C ALA A 198 -2.98 24.22 18.83
N THR A 199 -2.18 24.32 17.76
CA THR A 199 -2.55 25.08 16.55
C THR A 199 -3.86 24.57 15.93
N VAL A 200 -3.98 23.26 15.76
CA VAL A 200 -5.18 22.65 15.15
C VAL A 200 -6.39 22.77 16.08
N ARG A 201 -6.23 22.53 17.39
CA ARG A 201 -7.31 22.70 18.38
C ARG A 201 -7.85 24.13 18.38
N GLU A 202 -6.98 25.15 18.40
CA GLU A 202 -7.43 26.55 18.35
C GLU A 202 -8.19 26.86 17.05
N LEU A 203 -7.71 26.36 15.91
CA LEU A 203 -8.40 26.54 14.63
C LEU A 203 -9.78 25.85 14.61
N LEU A 204 -9.89 24.65 15.17
CA LEU A 204 -11.16 23.91 15.27
C LEU A 204 -12.14 24.59 16.23
N ASP A 205 -11.66 25.06 17.38
CA ASP A 205 -12.46 25.81 18.35
C ASP A 205 -12.98 27.11 17.74
N ALA A 206 -12.11 27.84 17.01
CA ALA A 206 -12.48 29.06 16.31
C ALA A 206 -13.48 28.84 15.16
N ALA A 207 -13.44 27.67 14.51
CA ALA A 207 -14.40 27.28 13.48
C ALA A 207 -15.76 26.85 14.05
N GLY A 208 -15.89 26.74 15.38
CA GLY A 208 -17.12 26.31 16.03
C GLY A 208 -17.40 24.81 15.91
N ALA A 209 -16.35 23.98 15.80
CA ALA A 209 -16.51 22.53 15.80
C ALA A 209 -17.15 22.08 17.15
N PRO A 210 -18.23 21.28 17.15
CA PRO A 210 -18.81 20.80 18.40
C PRO A 210 -17.80 19.95 19.17
N ALA A 211 -17.60 20.30 20.43
CA ALA A 211 -16.67 19.66 21.35
C ALA A 211 -17.01 18.18 21.58
N ALA A 212 -16.46 17.30 20.75
CA ALA A 212 -16.47 15.86 20.95
C ALA A 212 -15.05 15.30 20.80
N LEU A 213 -14.10 15.91 21.51
CA LEU A 213 -12.73 15.43 21.69
C LEU A 213 -12.29 15.74 23.14
N ALA A 214 -13.04 15.22 24.11
CA ALA A 214 -12.62 15.19 25.51
C ALA A 214 -12.65 13.75 26.03
N THR A 215 -11.44 13.28 26.36
CA THR A 215 -11.09 12.20 27.30
C THR A 215 -11.42 10.74 26.94
N ALA A 216 -10.46 10.07 26.30
CA ALA A 216 -10.12 8.68 26.63
C ALA A 216 -8.68 8.69 27.16
N GLY A 217 -8.52 8.84 28.48
CA GLY A 217 -7.20 9.00 29.08
C GLY A 217 -7.22 9.33 30.55
N GLU A 218 -8.03 8.62 31.34
CA GLU A 218 -7.69 8.35 32.74
C GLU A 218 -8.48 7.12 33.20
N ALA A 219 -7.80 5.98 33.17
CA ALA A 219 -8.17 4.83 33.97
C ALA A 219 -6.90 4.30 34.64
N VAL A 220 -7.08 3.91 35.89
CA VAL A 220 -6.22 3.09 36.79
C VAL A 220 -5.35 3.87 37.78
N PRO A 221 -5.39 3.53 39.08
CA PRO A 221 -6.51 3.04 39.91
C PRO A 221 -6.90 4.00 41.04
#